data_AF-A0A136NBA6-F1
#
_entry.id   AF-A0A136NBA6-F1
#
_cell.length_a   1.000
_cell.length_b   1.000
_cell.length_c   1.000
_cell.angle_alpha   90.00
_cell.angle_beta   90.00
_cell.angle_gamma   90.00
#
_symmetry.space_group_name_H-M   'P 1'
#
loop_
_entity.id
_entity.type
_entity.pdbx_description
1 polymer ?
#
loop_
_entity_poly.entity_id
_entity_poly.type
_entity_poly.pdbx_seq_one_letter_code
_entity_poly.pdbx_strand_id
1 'polypeptide(L)'
;MNNLINMKNNYLKVFLTFPLTIILIFCSFSILKAQTVTTLPLANNSICACSQVFVSYSATGNFNAGNVFTVQLSDENGNFVAATIIGTLNSQATNGSINCTIPCNTPYGTGYRIRIISSNPAAGGPNNGSNITILPSPTASISFSTASCVDTLTAIPAGGGGVGPAQGTKYYITNQQPWGQPSNINEMNDVFGVGNWIQASFVTPAPATIFVPGTQFVFIDGGDMNGIDCTNYITANITLIENWVNQGGQLFLNAAPNNGGQQNWGFGGVINNYSNYVPPFGNTVPGVLVTNMLHPINTGPFLPTDVNGVYTGNYYAHSNIINGGTTLMHSALDTSIAVLTEKKLGSW
;
A
#
# COMPACT_ATOMS: atom_id res chain seq x y z
N MET A 1 -60.06 -80.05 -43.32
CA MET A 1 -61.46 -79.58 -43.43
C MET A 1 -61.49 -78.14 -42.97
N ASN A 2 -61.84 -77.24 -43.89
CA ASN A 2 -62.04 -75.81 -43.66
C ASN A 2 -63.03 -75.55 -42.52
N ASN A 3 -62.83 -74.50 -41.73
CA ASN A 3 -63.66 -73.30 -41.85
C ASN A 3 -63.21 -72.19 -40.89
N LEU A 4 -63.08 -70.99 -41.47
CA LEU A 4 -63.14 -69.71 -40.79
C LEU A 4 -64.46 -69.56 -40.02
N ILE A 5 -64.49 -68.70 -38.99
CA ILE A 5 -65.39 -67.52 -38.94
C ILE A 5 -65.07 -66.64 -37.70
N ASN A 6 -65.00 -65.34 -37.98
CA ASN A 6 -64.91 -64.16 -37.12
C ASN A 6 -65.83 -64.13 -35.88
N MET A 7 -65.40 -63.43 -34.82
CA MET A 7 -66.08 -62.24 -34.23
C MET A 7 -65.28 -61.73 -33.01
N LYS A 8 -64.62 -60.57 -33.10
CA LYS A 8 -65.10 -59.21 -32.76
C LYS A 8 -65.17 -58.95 -31.24
N ASN A 9 -64.35 -57.99 -30.79
CA ASN A 9 -64.51 -57.12 -29.62
C ASN A 9 -64.88 -57.77 -28.28
N ASN A 10 -63.97 -57.71 -27.30
CA ASN A 10 -64.08 -56.72 -26.23
C ASN A 10 -62.96 -56.86 -25.21
N TYR A 11 -62.28 -55.73 -25.02
CA TYR A 11 -61.38 -55.42 -23.93
C TYR A 11 -62.14 -55.54 -22.60
N LEU A 12 -62.01 -56.68 -21.90
CA LEU A 12 -62.52 -56.82 -20.55
C LEU A 12 -61.41 -56.43 -19.55
N LYS A 13 -61.56 -55.19 -19.07
CA LYS A 13 -60.84 -54.54 -17.98
C LYS A 13 -60.67 -55.47 -16.76
N VAL A 14 -59.44 -55.89 -16.49
CA VAL A 14 -59.00 -56.22 -15.13
C VAL A 14 -57.97 -55.16 -14.74
N PHE A 15 -58.44 -54.16 -14.00
CA PHE A 15 -57.60 -53.20 -13.31
C PHE A 15 -56.83 -53.94 -12.21
N LEU A 16 -55.56 -54.28 -12.47
CA LEU A 16 -54.56 -54.40 -11.41
C LEU A 16 -53.53 -53.31 -11.65
N THR A 17 -53.68 -52.23 -10.88
CA THR A 17 -52.73 -51.14 -10.76
C THR A 17 -51.45 -51.62 -10.08
N PHE A 18 -50.46 -52.03 -10.87
CA PHE A 18 -49.06 -51.93 -10.46
C PHE A 18 -48.46 -50.73 -11.20
N PRO A 19 -48.13 -49.62 -10.51
CA PRO A 19 -47.42 -48.55 -11.19
C PRO A 19 -46.02 -49.11 -11.47
N LEU A 20 -45.66 -49.21 -12.74
CA LEU A 20 -44.27 -49.32 -13.16
C LEU A 20 -43.62 -47.96 -12.88
N THR A 21 -43.34 -47.67 -11.61
CA THR A 21 -42.48 -46.57 -11.21
C THR A 21 -41.07 -46.94 -11.67
N ILE A 22 -40.68 -46.46 -12.85
CA ILE A 22 -39.28 -46.15 -13.10
C ILE A 22 -38.91 -45.13 -12.02
N ILE A 23 -38.33 -45.62 -10.94
CA ILE A 23 -37.57 -44.79 -10.02
C ILE A 23 -36.35 -44.34 -10.84
N LEU A 24 -36.49 -43.19 -11.51
CA LEU A 24 -35.36 -42.35 -11.84
C LEU A 24 -34.75 -41.98 -10.49
N ILE A 25 -33.79 -42.79 -10.03
CA ILE A 25 -32.78 -42.34 -9.10
C ILE A 25 -32.13 -41.15 -9.82
N PHE A 26 -32.63 -39.94 -9.55
CA PHE A 26 -31.81 -38.76 -9.59
C PHE A 26 -30.80 -38.95 -8.47
N CYS A 27 -29.79 -39.80 -8.73
CA CYS A 27 -28.55 -39.68 -8.01
C CYS A 27 -28.10 -38.28 -8.40
N SER A 28 -28.31 -37.32 -7.51
CA SER A 28 -27.61 -36.05 -7.57
C SER A 28 -26.14 -36.42 -7.55
N PHE A 29 -25.57 -36.56 -8.74
CA PHE A 29 -24.13 -36.53 -8.92
C PHE A 29 -23.72 -35.14 -8.47
N SER A 30 -23.50 -35.04 -7.16
CA SER A 30 -22.75 -33.95 -6.57
C SER A 30 -21.41 -34.03 -7.27
N ILE A 31 -21.16 -33.12 -8.22
CA ILE A 31 -19.84 -33.00 -8.82
C ILE A 31 -18.91 -32.69 -7.66
N LEU A 32 -18.19 -33.71 -7.18
CA LEU A 32 -17.15 -33.58 -6.18
C LEU A 32 -16.04 -32.74 -6.83
N LYS A 33 -16.10 -31.42 -6.62
CA LYS A 33 -14.97 -30.56 -6.93
C LYS A 33 -13.85 -30.91 -5.95
N ALA A 34 -12.63 -31.07 -6.47
CA ALA A 34 -11.45 -31.25 -5.62
C ALA A 34 -11.34 -30.08 -4.64
N GLN A 35 -11.03 -30.37 -3.38
CA GLN A 35 -10.80 -29.32 -2.40
C GLN A 35 -9.55 -28.55 -2.78
N THR A 36 -9.66 -27.23 -2.76
CA THR A 36 -8.54 -26.34 -3.00
C THR A 36 -8.42 -25.37 -1.84
N VAL A 37 -7.19 -24.96 -1.55
CA VAL A 37 -6.89 -23.83 -0.69
C VAL A 37 -6.05 -22.89 -1.52
N THR A 38 -6.37 -21.60 -1.56
CA THR A 38 -5.63 -20.59 -2.31
C THR A 38 -5.12 -19.57 -1.31
N THR A 39 -3.81 -19.40 -1.28
CA THR A 39 -3.17 -18.32 -0.51
C THR A 39 -3.42 -17.01 -1.24
N LEU A 40 -4.01 -16.03 -0.58
CA LEU A 40 -4.25 -14.72 -1.18
C LEU A 40 -2.95 -13.89 -1.19
N PRO A 41 -2.82 -12.89 -2.10
CA PRO A 41 -1.70 -11.96 -2.08
C PRO A 41 -1.57 -11.27 -0.72
N LEU A 42 -0.33 -11.05 -0.29
CA LEU A 42 -0.05 -10.33 0.95
C LEU A 42 -0.21 -8.82 0.72
N ALA A 43 -0.70 -8.12 1.74
CA ALA A 43 -0.78 -6.65 1.73
C ALA A 43 0.61 -5.99 1.82
N ASN A 44 1.59 -6.67 2.40
CA ASN A 44 2.98 -6.23 2.49
C ASN A 44 3.93 -7.37 2.11
N ASN A 45 4.81 -7.12 1.13
CA ASN A 45 5.81 -8.08 0.65
C ASN A 45 7.19 -7.87 1.28
N SER A 46 7.34 -6.94 2.24
CA SER A 46 8.57 -6.74 3.02
C SER A 46 8.26 -6.99 4.50
N ILE A 47 8.82 -8.06 5.06
CA ILE A 47 8.49 -8.57 6.39
C ILE A 47 9.77 -8.74 7.19
N CYS A 48 9.80 -8.32 8.45
CA CYS A 48 10.97 -8.54 9.29
C CYS A 48 10.97 -9.96 9.85
N ALA A 49 12.17 -10.54 10.04
CA ALA A 49 12.33 -11.67 10.94
C ALA A 49 11.75 -11.32 12.33
N CYS A 50 11.28 -12.32 13.07
CA CYS A 50 10.56 -12.18 14.34
C CYS A 50 9.21 -11.43 14.29
N SER A 51 8.75 -10.93 13.13
CA SER A 51 7.50 -10.18 13.06
C SER A 51 6.29 -11.07 12.80
N GLN A 52 5.11 -10.56 13.11
CA GLN A 52 3.84 -11.18 12.72
C GLN A 52 3.48 -10.86 11.26
N VAL A 53 2.77 -11.78 10.63
CA VAL A 53 2.15 -11.60 9.31
C VAL A 53 0.79 -12.29 9.29
N PHE A 54 -0.22 -11.60 8.77
CA PHE A 54 -1.54 -12.18 8.54
C PHE A 54 -1.61 -12.79 7.14
N VAL A 55 -1.88 -14.09 7.06
CA VAL A 55 -1.96 -14.81 5.79
C VAL A 55 -3.40 -15.25 5.57
N SER A 56 -4.05 -14.62 4.58
CA SER A 56 -5.44 -14.89 4.24
C SER A 56 -5.57 -15.96 3.17
N TYR A 57 -6.68 -16.70 3.20
CA TYR A 57 -6.96 -17.78 2.26
C TYR A 57 -8.41 -17.76 1.77
N SER A 58 -8.62 -18.33 0.59
CA SER A 58 -9.92 -18.75 0.07
C SER A 58 -9.84 -20.20 -0.36
N ALA A 59 -10.85 -20.99 -0.07
CA ALA A 59 -10.87 -22.43 -0.31
C ALA A 59 -12.20 -22.87 -0.94
N THR A 60 -12.19 -24.02 -1.61
CA THR A 60 -13.39 -24.62 -2.19
C THR A 60 -13.59 -26.05 -1.72
N GLY A 61 -14.85 -26.49 -1.67
CA GLY A 61 -15.24 -27.79 -1.12
C GLY A 61 -15.38 -27.79 0.41
N ASN A 62 -15.50 -28.98 0.98
CA ASN A 62 -15.76 -29.17 2.41
C ASN A 62 -14.52 -29.75 3.11
N PHE A 63 -14.23 -29.22 4.30
CA PHE A 63 -13.17 -29.70 5.19
C PHE A 63 -13.75 -30.47 6.38
N ASN A 64 -13.11 -31.56 6.76
CA ASN A 64 -13.60 -32.44 7.82
C ASN A 64 -13.27 -31.87 9.21
N ALA A 65 -14.01 -32.31 10.22
CA ALA A 65 -13.74 -31.91 11.60
C ALA A 65 -12.31 -32.29 11.99
N GLY A 66 -11.60 -31.37 12.67
CA GLY A 66 -10.18 -31.53 12.98
C GLY A 66 -9.22 -31.19 11.82
N ASN A 67 -9.72 -30.60 10.73
CA ASN A 67 -8.84 -30.03 9.69
C ASN A 67 -7.95 -28.92 10.25
N VAL A 68 -6.68 -28.93 9.85
CA VAL A 68 -5.70 -27.92 10.21
C VAL A 68 -5.15 -27.30 8.93
N PHE A 69 -5.37 -26.00 8.76
CA PHE A 69 -4.65 -25.20 7.78
C PHE A 69 -3.26 -24.88 8.33
N THR A 70 -2.22 -25.18 7.57
CA THR A 70 -0.82 -24.95 7.92
C THR A 70 -0.21 -23.97 6.94
N VAL A 71 0.35 -22.87 7.47
CA VAL A 71 1.04 -21.85 6.68
C VAL A 71 2.52 -22.19 6.62
N GLN A 72 3.06 -22.22 5.40
CA GLN A 72 4.42 -22.59 5.10
C GLN A 72 5.16 -21.41 4.44
N LEU A 73 6.36 -21.13 4.91
CA LEU A 73 7.35 -20.24 4.31
C LEU A 73 8.36 -21.08 3.51
N SER A 74 8.66 -20.66 2.27
CA SER A 74 9.70 -21.27 1.44
C SER A 74 11.12 -20.96 1.91
N ASP A 75 12.14 -21.44 1.20
CA ASP A 75 13.49 -20.88 1.26
C ASP A 75 13.61 -19.56 0.47
N GLU A 76 14.81 -18.95 0.46
CA GLU A 76 15.06 -17.68 -0.23
C GLU A 76 14.91 -17.74 -1.76
N ASN A 77 14.78 -18.94 -2.35
CA ASN A 77 14.59 -19.15 -3.79
C ASN A 77 13.13 -19.48 -4.13
N GLY A 78 12.23 -19.46 -3.15
CA GLY A 78 10.81 -19.75 -3.35
C GLY A 78 10.46 -21.24 -3.32
N ASN A 79 11.38 -22.11 -2.90
CA ASN A 79 11.20 -23.56 -2.87
C ASN A 79 10.66 -24.05 -1.51
N PHE A 80 9.70 -24.97 -1.56
CA PHE A 80 9.00 -25.50 -0.39
C PHE A 80 9.43 -26.93 0.03
N VAL A 81 10.51 -27.47 -0.53
CA VAL A 81 11.02 -28.81 -0.15
C VAL A 81 11.37 -28.88 1.34
N ALA A 82 11.98 -27.81 1.88
CA ALA A 82 12.29 -27.65 3.30
C ALA A 82 11.50 -26.49 3.93
N ALA A 83 10.20 -26.41 3.62
CA ALA A 83 9.37 -25.30 4.05
C ALA A 83 9.27 -25.20 5.59
N THR A 84 9.32 -23.98 6.10
CA THR A 84 9.17 -23.69 7.53
C THR A 84 7.71 -23.42 7.86
N ILE A 85 7.18 -24.04 8.92
CA ILE A 85 5.82 -23.75 9.40
C ILE A 85 5.83 -22.45 10.18
N ILE A 86 4.99 -21.50 9.79
CA ILE A 86 4.92 -20.15 10.41
C ILE A 86 3.58 -19.86 11.09
N GLY A 87 2.60 -20.73 10.91
CA GLY A 87 1.28 -20.61 11.54
C GLY A 87 0.37 -21.80 11.26
N THR A 88 -0.63 -21.99 12.11
CA THR A 88 -1.64 -23.05 11.95
C THR A 88 -3.02 -22.57 12.41
N LEU A 89 -4.07 -23.08 11.79
CA LEU A 89 -5.46 -22.81 12.18
C LEU A 89 -6.29 -24.10 12.11
N ASN A 90 -6.87 -24.54 13.23
CA ASN A 90 -7.89 -25.59 13.22
C ASN A 90 -9.22 -24.97 12.78
N SER A 91 -9.67 -25.31 11.58
CA SER A 91 -10.87 -24.71 10.99
C SER A 91 -11.38 -25.54 9.82
N GLN A 92 -12.69 -25.44 9.59
CA GLN A 92 -13.36 -25.98 8.40
C GLN A 92 -13.84 -24.85 7.48
N ALA A 93 -13.64 -23.59 7.86
CA ALA A 93 -14.10 -22.43 7.12
C ALA A 93 -13.37 -22.32 5.78
N THR A 94 -14.13 -22.00 4.73
CA THR A 94 -13.63 -21.87 3.35
C THR A 94 -13.00 -20.51 3.04
N ASN A 95 -12.92 -19.63 4.03
CA ASN A 95 -12.14 -18.40 3.99
C ASN A 95 -11.69 -18.05 5.41
N GLY A 96 -10.65 -17.25 5.52
CA GLY A 96 -10.14 -16.80 6.80
C GLY A 96 -8.76 -16.15 6.70
N SER A 97 -8.24 -15.74 7.86
CA SER A 97 -6.90 -15.21 8.01
C SER A 97 -6.20 -15.89 9.18
N ILE A 98 -4.93 -16.24 8.98
CA ILE A 98 -4.11 -16.95 9.97
C ILE A 98 -3.00 -16.00 10.43
N ASN A 99 -2.95 -15.72 11.73
CA ASN A 99 -1.83 -14.97 12.32
C ASN A 99 -0.59 -15.88 12.37
N CYS A 100 0.46 -15.47 11.67
CA CYS A 100 1.71 -16.21 11.52
C CYS A 100 2.87 -15.41 12.11
N THR A 101 3.95 -16.09 12.47
CA THR A 101 5.19 -15.44 12.94
C THR A 101 6.35 -15.90 12.05
N ILE A 102 7.09 -14.94 11.48
CA ILE A 102 8.34 -15.25 10.79
C ILE A 102 9.40 -15.58 11.84
N PRO A 103 10.06 -16.76 11.78
CA PRO A 103 11.11 -17.11 12.73
C PRO A 103 12.23 -16.07 12.78
N CYS A 104 12.77 -15.85 13.97
CA CYS A 104 13.84 -14.88 14.18
C CYS A 104 15.15 -15.21 13.46
N ASN A 105 15.36 -16.49 13.16
CA ASN A 105 16.55 -17.01 12.49
C ASN A 105 16.33 -17.24 10.99
N THR A 106 15.23 -16.77 10.41
CA THR A 106 15.03 -16.84 8.95
C THR A 106 16.12 -16.00 8.26
N PRO A 107 16.92 -16.59 7.35
CA PRO A 107 17.91 -15.84 6.59
C PRO A 107 17.28 -14.70 5.79
N TYR A 108 17.97 -13.57 5.68
CA TYR A 108 17.45 -12.44 4.91
C TYR A 108 17.56 -12.71 3.42
N GLY A 109 16.57 -12.30 2.64
CA GLY A 109 16.50 -12.58 1.21
C GLY A 109 15.21 -12.11 0.57
N THR A 110 15.17 -12.04 -0.76
CA THR A 110 14.09 -11.38 -1.53
C THR A 110 13.22 -12.34 -2.35
N GLY A 111 13.51 -13.65 -2.34
CA GLY A 111 12.81 -14.64 -3.18
C GLY A 111 11.84 -15.55 -2.43
N TYR A 112 11.54 -15.26 -1.16
CA TYR A 112 10.64 -16.06 -0.34
C TYR A 112 9.21 -16.07 -0.90
N ARG A 113 8.45 -17.11 -0.55
CA ARG A 113 7.04 -17.34 -0.88
C ARG A 113 6.32 -17.93 0.32
N ILE A 114 5.03 -17.64 0.44
CA ILE A 114 4.15 -18.24 1.45
C ILE A 114 3.05 -19.05 0.75
N ARG A 115 2.75 -20.23 1.29
CA ARG A 115 1.59 -21.03 0.88
C ARG A 115 0.84 -21.61 2.06
N ILE A 116 -0.43 -21.97 1.86
CA ILE A 116 -1.24 -22.69 2.83
C ILE A 116 -1.58 -24.08 2.30
N ILE A 117 -1.50 -25.07 3.20
CA ILE A 117 -1.96 -26.45 2.97
C ILE A 117 -3.01 -26.83 4.03
N SER A 118 -3.88 -27.78 3.72
CA SER A 118 -4.84 -28.37 4.66
C SER A 118 -4.48 -29.82 4.98
N SER A 119 -4.93 -30.33 6.13
CA SER A 119 -4.69 -31.71 6.54
C SER A 119 -5.85 -32.65 6.24
N ASN A 120 -7.10 -32.16 6.23
CA ASN A 120 -8.28 -33.00 6.10
C ASN A 120 -9.46 -32.34 5.36
N PRO A 121 -9.64 -32.58 4.06
CA PRO A 121 -8.74 -33.36 3.20
C PRO A 121 -7.40 -32.67 2.98
N ALA A 122 -6.39 -33.45 2.64
CA ALA A 122 -5.08 -32.92 2.27
C ALA A 122 -5.19 -32.19 0.92
N ALA A 123 -4.97 -30.88 0.95
CA ALA A 123 -4.94 -30.04 -0.24
C ALA A 123 -3.85 -28.98 -0.08
N GLY A 124 -3.26 -28.58 -1.21
CA GLY A 124 -2.27 -27.49 -1.25
C GLY A 124 -2.69 -26.44 -2.26
N GLY A 125 -2.28 -25.20 -2.00
CA GLY A 125 -2.56 -24.07 -2.86
C GLY A 125 -1.39 -23.55 -3.67
N PRO A 126 -1.65 -22.72 -4.71
CA PRO A 126 -0.64 -21.82 -5.20
C PRO A 126 -0.14 -20.94 -4.04
N ASN A 127 1.13 -20.52 -4.16
CA ASN A 127 1.71 -19.54 -3.25
C ASN A 127 1.04 -18.16 -3.42
N ASN A 128 1.44 -17.19 -2.61
CA ASN A 128 0.93 -15.82 -2.58
C ASN A 128 1.13 -14.98 -3.87
N GLY A 129 1.62 -15.55 -4.98
CA GLY A 129 1.67 -14.90 -6.29
C GLY A 129 2.89 -14.00 -6.53
N SER A 130 3.43 -13.34 -5.50
CA SER A 130 4.66 -12.51 -5.57
C SER A 130 5.78 -12.98 -4.64
N ASN A 131 7.02 -12.64 -4.94
CA ASN A 131 8.11 -12.82 -3.99
C ASN A 131 7.90 -11.91 -2.77
N ILE A 132 8.33 -12.37 -1.60
CA ILE A 132 8.44 -11.54 -0.39
C ILE A 132 9.90 -11.42 0.03
N THR A 133 10.22 -10.32 0.69
CA THR A 133 11.53 -10.01 1.25
C THR A 133 11.49 -10.20 2.75
N ILE A 134 12.41 -11.01 3.29
CA ILE A 134 12.67 -11.13 4.72
C ILE A 134 13.82 -10.19 5.09
N LEU A 135 13.51 -9.28 6.01
CA LEU A 135 14.40 -8.23 6.48
C LEU A 135 14.91 -8.53 7.90
N PRO A 136 16.08 -8.01 8.31
CA PRO A 136 16.50 -8.05 9.70
C PRO A 136 15.50 -7.35 10.62
N SER A 137 15.33 -7.90 11.82
CA SER A 137 14.64 -7.18 12.91
C SER A 137 15.51 -5.99 13.34
N PRO A 138 14.92 -4.84 13.72
CA PRO A 138 15.68 -3.71 14.22
C PRO A 138 16.46 -4.11 15.49
N THR A 139 17.76 -3.85 15.52
CA THR A 139 18.60 -4.07 16.70
C THR A 139 18.83 -2.75 17.43
N ALA A 140 18.52 -2.69 18.72
CA ALA A 140 18.97 -1.60 19.58
C ALA A 140 20.34 -1.95 20.19
N SER A 141 21.32 -1.06 20.06
CA SER A 141 22.63 -1.19 20.71
C SER A 141 22.77 -0.16 21.81
N ILE A 142 23.15 -0.59 23.01
CA ILE A 142 23.52 0.29 24.12
C ILE A 142 25.04 0.34 24.18
N SER A 143 25.61 1.52 23.98
CA SER A 143 27.04 1.77 24.13
C SER A 143 27.27 2.59 25.39
N PHE A 144 27.90 2.00 26.40
CA PHE A 144 28.31 2.73 27.61
C PHE A 144 29.53 3.59 27.29
N SER A 145 29.44 4.89 27.54
CA SER A 145 30.62 5.76 27.50
C SER A 145 31.32 5.71 28.86
N THR A 146 32.61 5.39 28.90
CA THR A 146 33.36 5.27 30.16
C THR A 146 33.74 6.61 30.79
N ALA A 147 33.20 7.75 30.33
CA ALA A 147 33.72 9.07 30.66
C ALA A 147 32.70 10.13 31.16
N SER A 148 31.39 9.90 31.08
CA SER A 148 30.39 10.87 31.58
C SER A 148 29.18 10.15 32.15
N CYS A 149 28.57 10.69 33.21
CA CYS A 149 27.34 10.20 33.84
C CYS A 149 26.08 10.35 32.94
N VAL A 150 26.26 10.39 31.63
CA VAL A 150 25.20 10.56 30.64
C VAL A 150 25.35 9.44 29.62
N ASP A 151 24.60 8.36 29.81
CA ASP A 151 24.48 7.33 28.79
C ASP A 151 23.64 7.88 27.64
N THR A 152 24.17 7.81 26.42
CA THR A 152 23.41 8.15 25.22
C THR A 152 22.85 6.86 24.64
N LEU A 153 21.52 6.72 24.66
CA LEU A 153 20.84 5.65 23.92
C LEU A 153 20.77 6.04 22.44
N THR A 154 21.56 5.38 21.60
CA THR A 154 21.47 5.54 20.15
C THR A 154 20.81 4.31 19.55
N ALA A 155 19.56 4.44 19.10
CA ALA A 155 18.95 3.44 18.23
C ALA A 155 19.55 3.61 16.83
N ILE A 156 20.34 2.63 16.37
CA ILE A 156 20.82 2.57 14.99
C ILE A 156 19.93 1.55 14.27
N PRO A 157 19.09 1.93 13.30
CA PRO A 157 18.36 0.97 12.51
C PRO A 157 19.35 0.16 11.65
N ALA A 158 19.74 -1.02 12.14
CA ALA A 158 20.51 -1.99 11.36
C ALA A 158 19.54 -2.86 10.56
N GLY A 159 19.12 -2.36 9.41
CA GLY A 159 18.28 -3.11 8.50
C GLY A 159 17.88 -2.26 7.31
N GLY A 160 18.66 -2.36 6.23
CA GLY A 160 18.38 -1.72 4.93
C GLY A 160 17.16 -2.30 4.20
N GLY A 161 16.12 -2.69 4.93
CA GLY A 161 14.78 -2.77 4.39
C GLY A 161 14.11 -1.44 4.68
N GLY A 162 13.48 -0.82 3.69
CA GLY A 162 12.78 0.44 3.83
C GLY A 162 11.69 0.38 4.89
N VAL A 163 12.08 0.53 6.15
CA VAL A 163 11.23 1.09 7.18
C VAL A 163 10.89 2.49 6.68
N GLY A 164 9.60 2.79 6.60
CA GLY A 164 9.17 4.19 6.55
C GLY A 164 9.92 4.99 7.62
N PRO A 165 10.01 6.31 7.46
CA PRO A 165 10.82 7.16 8.33
C PRO A 165 10.44 6.91 9.79
N ALA A 166 11.41 7.01 10.71
CA ALA A 166 11.20 6.77 12.14
C ALA A 166 9.89 7.44 12.62
N GLN A 167 9.07 6.73 13.40
CA GLN A 167 7.84 7.33 13.97
C GLN A 167 8.20 8.60 14.74
N GLY A 168 7.42 9.65 14.53
CA GLY A 168 7.70 10.96 15.10
C GLY A 168 6.62 11.98 14.79
N THR A 169 6.83 13.20 15.29
CA THR A 169 5.89 14.30 15.13
C THR A 169 5.67 14.63 13.66
N LYS A 170 4.44 15.01 13.31
CA LYS A 170 4.04 15.46 11.97
C LYS A 170 3.65 16.93 12.02
N TYR A 171 4.12 17.72 11.06
CA TYR A 171 3.74 19.13 10.93
C TYR A 171 3.11 19.44 9.58
N TYR A 172 2.11 20.31 9.60
CA TYR A 172 1.61 21.02 8.43
C TYR A 172 1.80 22.53 8.66
N ILE A 173 2.63 23.17 7.84
CA ILE A 173 3.04 24.58 7.98
C ILE A 173 2.35 25.40 6.90
N THR A 174 1.46 26.29 7.34
CA THR A 174 0.78 27.28 6.49
C THR A 174 0.31 28.46 7.35
N ASN A 175 0.25 29.68 6.80
CA ASN A 175 -0.38 30.80 7.50
C ASN A 175 -1.90 30.81 7.31
N GLN A 176 -2.38 30.31 6.17
CA GLN A 176 -3.80 30.29 5.84
C GLN A 176 -4.12 29.20 4.81
N GLN A 177 -5.32 28.63 4.90
CA GLN A 177 -5.80 27.62 3.97
C GLN A 177 -5.94 28.23 2.56
N PRO A 178 -5.34 27.62 1.52
CA PRO A 178 -5.52 28.09 0.15
C PRO A 178 -7.01 28.21 -0.23
N TRP A 179 -7.43 29.38 -0.70
CA TRP A 179 -8.83 29.70 -1.03
C TRP A 179 -9.84 29.45 0.12
N GLY A 180 -9.36 29.45 1.37
CA GLY A 180 -10.17 29.13 2.55
C GLY A 180 -10.64 27.68 2.61
N GLN A 181 -10.09 26.78 1.77
CA GLN A 181 -10.51 25.39 1.70
C GLN A 181 -9.72 24.50 2.67
N PRO A 182 -10.38 23.68 3.50
CA PRO A 182 -9.69 22.84 4.48
C PRO A 182 -9.09 21.56 3.87
N SER A 183 -8.93 21.46 2.54
CA SER A 183 -8.55 20.22 1.84
C SER A 183 -7.26 19.61 2.42
N ASN A 184 -6.20 20.40 2.57
CA ASN A 184 -4.92 19.92 3.11
C ASN A 184 -5.06 19.45 4.58
N ILE A 185 -5.93 20.08 5.37
CA ILE A 185 -6.21 19.65 6.75
C ILE A 185 -6.95 18.31 6.76
N ASN A 186 -7.93 18.14 5.87
CA ASN A 186 -8.67 16.88 5.73
C ASN A 186 -7.73 15.76 5.29
N GLU A 187 -6.84 16.02 4.33
CA GLU A 187 -5.84 15.05 3.88
C GLU A 187 -4.86 14.67 5.00
N MET A 188 -4.39 15.65 5.80
CA MET A 188 -3.57 15.35 6.98
C MET A 188 -4.33 14.49 8.01
N ASN A 189 -5.64 14.73 8.19
CA ASN A 189 -6.50 13.92 9.06
C ASN A 189 -6.71 12.51 8.51
N ASP A 190 -6.90 12.34 7.21
CA ASP A 190 -7.10 11.04 6.59
C ASP A 190 -5.83 10.19 6.65
N VAL A 191 -4.66 10.80 6.40
CA VAL A 191 -3.37 10.10 6.37
C VAL A 191 -2.83 9.81 7.76
N PHE A 192 -2.91 10.76 8.70
CA PHE A 192 -2.28 10.63 10.02
C PHE A 192 -3.27 10.44 11.17
N GLY A 193 -4.55 10.73 10.96
CA GLY A 193 -5.57 10.75 12.01
C GLY A 193 -5.66 12.12 12.71
N VAL A 194 -6.88 12.52 13.05
CA VAL A 194 -7.14 13.75 13.81
C VAL A 194 -6.39 13.71 15.15
N GLY A 195 -5.63 14.76 15.44
CA GLY A 195 -4.85 14.88 16.68
C GLY A 195 -3.47 14.23 16.66
N ASN A 196 -3.09 13.55 15.58
CA ASN A 196 -1.78 12.91 15.43
C ASN A 196 -0.77 13.75 14.61
N TRP A 197 -1.11 14.99 14.32
CA TRP A 197 -0.28 15.96 13.62
C TRP A 197 -0.53 17.37 14.16
N ILE A 198 0.41 18.27 13.94
CA ILE A 198 0.41 19.63 14.47
C ILE A 198 0.33 20.63 13.32
N GLN A 199 -0.64 21.55 13.38
CA GLN A 199 -0.65 22.71 12.51
C GLN A 199 0.32 23.77 13.04
N ALA A 200 1.16 24.30 12.16
CA ALA A 200 2.12 25.36 12.42
C ALA A 200 1.98 26.47 11.37
N SER A 201 2.64 27.60 11.62
CA SER A 201 2.70 28.75 10.72
C SER A 201 4.15 29.03 10.31
N PHE A 202 4.36 29.97 9.39
CA PHE A 202 5.71 30.43 9.04
C PHE A 202 6.39 31.24 10.16
N VAL A 203 5.75 31.37 11.33
CA VAL A 203 6.27 32.10 12.48
C VAL A 203 6.38 31.20 13.72
N THR A 204 5.39 30.34 13.96
CA THR A 204 5.28 29.56 15.20
C THR A 204 4.86 28.10 14.95
N PRO A 205 5.45 27.12 15.67
CA PRO A 205 6.58 27.26 16.59
C PRO A 205 7.90 27.53 15.84
N ALA A 206 8.97 27.85 16.57
CA ALA A 206 10.25 28.17 15.94
C ALA A 206 10.78 26.98 15.10
N PRO A 207 11.36 27.20 13.91
CA PRO A 207 11.82 26.13 13.01
C PRO A 207 12.75 25.11 13.68
N ALA A 208 13.63 25.56 14.58
CA ALA A 208 14.54 24.71 15.34
C ALA A 208 13.85 23.70 16.28
N THR A 209 12.56 23.89 16.56
CA THR A 209 11.74 22.93 17.32
C THR A 209 10.99 21.95 16.42
N ILE A 210 10.82 22.29 15.14
CA ILE A 210 10.14 21.48 14.13
C ILE A 210 11.14 20.52 13.49
N PHE A 211 12.29 21.01 13.01
CA PHE A 211 13.25 20.21 12.25
C PHE A 211 14.28 19.53 13.17
N VAL A 212 13.82 18.54 13.94
CA VAL A 212 14.60 17.80 14.95
C VAL A 212 14.52 16.29 14.72
N PRO A 213 15.43 15.46 15.29
CA PRO A 213 15.44 14.00 15.10
C PRO A 213 14.16 13.24 15.50
N GLY A 214 13.23 13.87 16.23
CA GLY A 214 11.93 13.30 16.60
C GLY A 214 10.77 13.69 15.66
N THR A 215 11.01 14.53 14.66
CA THR A 215 10.01 14.91 13.66
C THR A 215 10.14 14.02 12.44
N GLN A 216 9.07 13.33 12.10
CA GLN A 216 9.04 12.34 11.03
C GLN A 216 8.75 12.98 9.68
N PHE A 217 7.78 13.90 9.62
CA PHE A 217 7.36 14.51 8.37
C PHE A 217 6.88 15.94 8.56
N VAL A 218 7.20 16.78 7.58
CA VAL A 218 6.81 18.18 7.52
C VAL A 218 6.26 18.46 6.14
N PHE A 219 5.02 18.95 6.10
CA PHE A 219 4.39 19.52 4.91
C PHE A 219 4.47 21.05 5.00
N ILE A 220 5.22 21.69 4.10
CA ILE A 220 5.26 23.14 3.95
C ILE A 220 4.42 23.55 2.73
N ASP A 221 3.42 24.41 2.95
CA ASP A 221 2.44 24.79 1.96
C ASP A 221 2.52 26.28 1.63
N GLY A 222 3.15 26.59 0.50
CA GLY A 222 3.20 27.92 -0.11
C GLY A 222 2.06 28.18 -1.09
N GLY A 223 0.88 27.58 -0.88
CA GLY A 223 -0.32 27.78 -1.68
C GLY A 223 -0.83 29.23 -1.69
N ASP A 224 -2.07 29.41 -2.17
CA ASP A 224 -2.68 30.73 -2.38
C ASP A 224 -2.43 31.70 -1.20
N MET A 225 -1.88 32.87 -1.51
CA MET A 225 -1.53 33.95 -0.58
C MET A 225 -0.43 33.62 0.46
N ASN A 226 0.14 32.41 0.47
CA ASN A 226 1.22 31.99 1.37
C ASN A 226 2.62 32.11 0.73
N GLY A 227 2.72 32.46 -0.56
CA GLY A 227 3.94 32.39 -1.36
C GLY A 227 5.13 33.18 -0.83
N ILE A 228 4.90 34.43 -0.42
CA ILE A 228 5.96 35.31 0.10
C ILE A 228 6.50 34.76 1.42
N ASP A 229 5.61 34.42 2.35
CA ASP A 229 5.99 33.91 3.67
C ASP A 229 6.69 32.57 3.58
N CYS A 230 6.21 31.67 2.71
CA CYS A 230 6.86 30.39 2.43
C CYS A 230 8.28 30.58 1.89
N THR A 231 8.46 31.51 0.94
CA THR A 231 9.79 31.83 0.39
C THR A 231 10.74 32.33 1.46
N ASN A 232 10.27 33.25 2.32
CA ASN A 232 11.06 33.79 3.42
C ASN A 232 11.42 32.71 4.46
N TYR A 233 10.45 31.85 4.81
CA TYR A 233 10.64 30.76 5.75
C TYR A 233 11.67 29.75 5.27
N ILE A 234 11.54 29.28 4.01
CA ILE A 234 12.49 28.31 3.44
C ILE A 234 13.87 28.95 3.35
N THR A 235 13.99 30.17 2.79
CA THR A 235 15.29 30.84 2.63
C THR A 235 16.01 31.02 3.95
N ALA A 236 15.30 31.43 5.00
CA ALA A 236 15.90 31.64 6.32
C ALA A 236 16.33 30.34 7.03
N ASN A 237 15.74 29.20 6.67
CA ASN A 237 15.91 27.94 7.39
C ASN A 237 16.47 26.79 6.55
N ILE A 238 16.86 27.05 5.29
CA ILE A 238 17.15 25.96 4.34
C ILE A 238 18.24 24.99 4.83
N THR A 239 19.31 25.51 5.45
CA THR A 239 20.38 24.68 6.00
C THR A 239 19.88 23.76 7.12
N LEU A 240 18.98 24.24 7.99
CA LEU A 240 18.37 23.43 9.05
C LEU A 240 17.48 22.33 8.44
N ILE A 241 16.66 22.69 7.46
CA ILE A 241 15.74 21.76 6.77
C ILE A 241 16.53 20.68 6.04
N GLU A 242 17.55 21.04 5.27
CA GLU A 242 18.42 20.10 4.55
C GLU A 242 19.14 19.15 5.51
N ASN A 243 19.67 19.66 6.63
CA ASN A 243 20.31 18.82 7.64
C ASN A 243 19.33 17.80 8.25
N TRP A 244 18.10 18.23 8.54
CA TRP A 244 17.06 17.34 9.07
C TRP A 244 16.65 16.27 8.03
N VAL A 245 16.46 16.64 6.77
CA VAL A 245 16.18 15.67 5.69
C VAL A 245 17.35 14.68 5.52
N ASN A 246 18.60 15.16 5.57
CA ASN A 246 19.79 14.30 5.50
C ASN A 246 19.88 13.30 6.67
N GLN A 247 19.23 13.58 7.79
CA GLN A 247 19.12 12.70 8.96
C GLN A 247 17.88 11.77 8.91
N GLY A 248 17.15 11.73 7.79
CA GLY A 248 16.02 10.83 7.57
C GLY A 248 14.63 11.47 7.70
N GLY A 249 14.57 12.80 7.87
CA GLY A 249 13.31 13.54 7.84
C GLY A 249 12.63 13.55 6.48
N GLN A 250 11.28 13.50 6.44
CA GLN A 250 10.52 13.56 5.19
C GLN A 250 9.84 14.91 4.95
N LEU A 251 10.27 15.59 3.91
CA LEU A 251 9.72 16.89 3.53
C LEU A 251 8.77 16.77 2.34
N PHE A 252 7.58 17.36 2.46
CA PHE A 252 6.70 17.64 1.33
C PHE A 252 6.58 19.15 1.15
N LEU A 253 6.97 19.65 -0.03
CA LEU A 253 6.84 21.04 -0.43
C LEU A 253 5.77 21.14 -1.52
N ASN A 254 4.74 21.94 -1.26
CA ASN A 254 3.70 22.24 -2.24
C ASN A 254 3.51 23.75 -2.33
N ALA A 255 3.31 24.28 -3.53
CA ALA A 255 2.98 25.69 -3.67
C ALA A 255 2.28 25.99 -5.00
N ALA A 256 1.13 26.63 -4.89
CA ALA A 256 0.44 27.36 -5.96
C ALA A 256 0.26 28.82 -5.50
N PRO A 257 1.33 29.65 -5.53
CA PRO A 257 1.45 30.80 -4.63
C PRO A 257 0.41 31.91 -4.79
N ASN A 258 0.06 32.28 -6.04
CA ASN A 258 -0.74 33.47 -6.38
C ASN A 258 -0.25 34.81 -5.82
N ASN A 259 0.83 34.82 -5.05
CA ASN A 259 1.60 35.98 -4.63
C ASN A 259 3.09 35.62 -4.55
N GLY A 260 3.96 36.63 -4.59
CA GLY A 260 5.40 36.43 -4.61
C GLY A 260 5.92 36.08 -6.00
N GLY A 261 6.99 35.29 -6.05
CA GLY A 261 7.72 34.95 -7.27
C GLY A 261 8.21 33.50 -7.26
N GLN A 262 9.16 33.22 -8.15
CA GLN A 262 9.90 31.95 -8.14
C GLN A 262 10.49 31.68 -6.76
N GLN A 263 10.32 30.45 -6.26
CA GLN A 263 10.80 30.07 -4.94
C GLN A 263 12.00 29.13 -5.06
N ASN A 264 13.09 29.46 -4.38
CA ASN A 264 14.23 28.57 -4.23
C ASN A 264 13.98 27.65 -3.03
N TRP A 265 13.90 26.35 -3.28
CA TRP A 265 13.63 25.33 -2.28
C TRP A 265 14.89 24.61 -1.79
N GLY A 266 16.09 25.01 -2.23
CA GLY A 266 17.34 24.37 -1.83
C GLY A 266 17.53 22.99 -2.47
N PHE A 267 18.03 22.00 -1.74
CA PHE A 267 18.22 20.62 -2.16
C PHE A 267 18.99 20.45 -3.48
N GLY A 268 20.07 21.22 -3.64
CA GLY A 268 20.85 21.25 -4.87
C GLY A 268 20.19 22.03 -6.01
N GLY A 269 19.41 23.07 -5.68
CA GLY A 269 18.84 24.01 -6.64
C GLY A 269 17.44 23.67 -7.14
N VAL A 270 16.65 22.94 -6.34
CA VAL A 270 15.22 22.74 -6.56
C VAL A 270 14.51 24.08 -6.52
N ILE A 271 13.70 24.33 -7.54
CA ILE A 271 13.01 25.60 -7.74
C ILE A 271 11.54 25.32 -8.04
N ASN A 272 10.66 26.04 -7.36
CA ASN A 272 9.27 26.21 -7.80
C ASN A 272 9.20 27.40 -8.77
N ASN A 273 9.08 27.11 -10.05
CA ASN A 273 9.10 28.09 -11.13
C ASN A 273 7.72 28.71 -11.35
N TYR A 274 7.28 29.51 -10.38
CA TYR A 274 6.09 30.35 -10.51
C TYR A 274 6.39 31.56 -11.41
N SER A 275 5.53 31.98 -12.34
CA SER A 275 4.14 31.57 -12.65
C SER A 275 4.01 30.77 -13.95
N ASN A 276 4.77 29.68 -14.09
CA ASN A 276 4.65 28.82 -15.26
C ASN A 276 3.45 27.88 -15.12
N TYR A 277 2.26 28.38 -15.46
CA TYR A 277 1.00 27.64 -15.32
C TYR A 277 0.97 26.38 -16.19
N VAL A 278 0.38 25.31 -15.66
CA VAL A 278 0.25 24.01 -16.32
C VAL A 278 -1.20 23.54 -16.25
N PRO A 279 -1.93 23.47 -17.38
CA PRO A 279 -1.54 23.95 -18.72
C PRO A 279 -1.42 25.50 -18.74
N PRO A 280 -0.72 26.10 -19.72
CA PRO A 280 -0.50 27.56 -19.76
C PRO A 280 -1.73 28.38 -20.12
N PHE A 281 -2.87 27.71 -20.39
CA PHE A 281 -4.16 28.32 -20.69
C PHE A 281 -5.26 27.52 -19.97
N GLY A 282 -6.30 28.21 -19.49
CA GLY A 282 -7.46 27.56 -18.89
C GLY A 282 -8.27 26.81 -19.95
N ASN A 283 -8.35 25.49 -19.86
CA ASN A 283 -9.16 24.65 -20.73
C ASN A 283 -9.38 23.25 -20.15
N THR A 284 -10.26 22.48 -20.81
CA THR A 284 -10.63 21.10 -20.44
C THR A 284 -9.81 20.06 -21.21
N VAL A 285 -8.50 20.23 -21.33
CA VAL A 285 -7.60 19.12 -21.73
C VAL A 285 -6.98 18.50 -20.48
N PRO A 286 -6.42 17.27 -20.55
CA PRO A 286 -5.49 16.80 -19.53
C PRO A 286 -4.51 17.90 -19.18
N GLY A 287 -4.52 18.35 -17.92
CA GLY A 287 -3.59 19.34 -17.45
C GLY A 287 -2.25 18.68 -17.17
N VAL A 288 -2.31 17.55 -16.44
CA VAL A 288 -1.13 16.79 -16.06
C VAL A 288 -1.39 15.29 -16.15
N LEU A 289 -0.31 14.54 -16.36
CA LEU A 289 -0.29 13.08 -16.45
C LEU A 289 0.68 12.50 -15.42
N VAL A 290 0.34 11.35 -14.86
CA VAL A 290 1.24 10.56 -14.00
C VAL A 290 2.29 9.86 -14.87
N THR A 291 3.57 10.04 -14.56
CA THR A 291 4.68 9.43 -15.31
C THR A 291 4.76 7.92 -15.10
N ASN A 292 4.56 7.46 -13.86
CA ASN A 292 4.65 6.06 -13.47
C ASN A 292 3.38 5.61 -12.76
N MET A 293 2.52 4.90 -13.49
CA MET A 293 1.22 4.40 -12.99
C MET A 293 1.34 3.39 -11.85
N LEU A 294 2.51 2.78 -11.65
CA LEU A 294 2.78 1.86 -10.55
C LEU A 294 3.33 2.57 -9.30
N HIS A 295 3.58 3.87 -9.37
CA HIS A 295 4.05 4.64 -8.23
C HIS A 295 2.95 4.73 -7.15
N PRO A 296 3.29 4.67 -5.85
CA PRO A 296 2.32 4.77 -4.74
C PRO A 296 1.34 5.95 -4.83
N ILE A 297 1.79 7.07 -5.41
CA ILE A 297 0.92 8.24 -5.64
C ILE A 297 -0.31 7.93 -6.49
N ASN A 298 -0.22 6.94 -7.38
CA ASN A 298 -1.31 6.52 -8.25
C ASN A 298 -2.00 5.25 -7.76
N THR A 299 -1.31 4.39 -7.00
CA THR A 299 -1.86 3.10 -6.56
C THR A 299 -2.56 3.14 -5.21
N GLY A 300 -2.59 4.29 -4.52
CA GLY A 300 -3.20 4.42 -3.19
C GLY A 300 -2.19 4.20 -2.05
N PRO A 301 -2.64 4.32 -0.78
CA PRO A 301 -3.76 3.53 -0.25
C PRO A 301 -5.13 4.23 -0.23
N PHE A 302 -5.17 5.55 -0.44
CA PHE A 302 -6.43 6.31 -0.48
C PHE A 302 -6.89 6.47 -1.93
N LEU A 303 -8.12 6.03 -2.21
CA LEU A 303 -8.77 6.07 -3.52
C LEU A 303 -10.07 6.89 -3.42
N PRO A 304 -10.52 7.57 -4.49
CA PRO A 304 -10.03 7.43 -5.86
C PRO A 304 -8.78 8.26 -6.16
N THR A 305 -7.75 7.60 -6.69
CA THR A 305 -6.79 8.21 -7.62
C THR A 305 -7.34 8.04 -9.04
N ASP A 306 -6.99 8.91 -9.99
CA ASP A 306 -7.42 8.71 -11.38
C ASP A 306 -6.73 7.46 -11.92
N VAL A 307 -7.50 6.40 -12.21
CA VAL A 307 -6.97 5.10 -12.65
C VAL A 307 -6.24 5.17 -13.98
N ASN A 308 -6.46 6.22 -14.77
CA ASN A 308 -5.76 6.48 -16.03
C ASN A 308 -4.57 7.42 -15.84
N GLY A 309 -4.37 7.95 -14.63
CA GLY A 309 -3.30 8.89 -14.31
C GLY A 309 -3.48 10.25 -14.97
N VAL A 310 -4.72 10.60 -15.30
CA VAL A 310 -5.06 11.83 -16.02
C VAL A 310 -5.71 12.82 -15.08
N TYR A 311 -5.10 13.98 -14.87
CA TYR A 311 -5.70 15.03 -14.05
C TYR A 311 -6.01 16.25 -14.92
N THR A 312 -7.24 16.74 -14.81
CA THR A 312 -7.71 17.93 -15.54
C THR A 312 -7.97 19.07 -14.57
N GLY A 313 -7.84 20.30 -15.04
CA GLY A 313 -8.09 21.48 -14.24
C GLY A 313 -7.69 22.75 -14.98
N ASN A 314 -8.43 23.84 -14.73
CA ASN A 314 -8.02 25.16 -15.20
C ASN A 314 -6.77 25.57 -14.44
N TYR A 315 -5.62 25.55 -15.13
CA TYR A 315 -4.32 25.77 -14.50
C TYR A 315 -4.08 24.79 -13.34
N TYR A 316 -4.20 23.48 -13.61
CA TYR A 316 -4.00 22.42 -12.61
C TYR A 316 -2.83 22.69 -11.66
N ALA A 317 -1.69 23.13 -12.20
CA ALA A 317 -0.60 23.69 -11.42
C ALA A 317 -0.33 25.15 -11.81
N HIS A 318 0.03 25.98 -10.83
CA HIS A 318 0.38 27.39 -11.06
C HIS A 318 1.88 27.60 -11.31
N SER A 319 2.64 26.52 -11.26
CA SER A 319 4.09 26.48 -11.41
C SER A 319 4.53 25.10 -11.87
N ASN A 320 5.78 25.01 -12.32
CA ASN A 320 6.47 23.75 -12.56
C ASN A 320 7.71 23.65 -11.66
N ILE A 321 8.20 22.44 -11.46
CA ILE A 321 9.40 22.17 -10.66
C ILE A 321 10.62 22.05 -11.57
N ILE A 322 11.72 22.70 -11.17
CA ILE A 322 13.03 22.61 -11.82
C ILE A 322 14.01 21.93 -10.85
N ASN A 323 14.87 21.05 -11.37
CA ASN A 323 15.88 20.28 -10.61
C ASN A 323 15.31 19.37 -9.48
N GLY A 324 14.02 19.05 -9.57
CA GLY A 324 13.27 18.27 -8.57
C GLY A 324 13.58 16.78 -8.52
N GLY A 325 14.48 16.27 -9.37
CA GLY A 325 14.82 14.84 -9.41
C GLY A 325 13.90 14.05 -10.34
N THR A 326 13.35 12.95 -9.83
CA THR A 326 12.49 12.05 -10.62
C THR A 326 11.11 12.69 -10.79
N THR A 327 10.66 12.85 -12.04
CA THR A 327 9.33 13.39 -12.34
C THR A 327 8.24 12.34 -12.12
N LEU A 328 7.31 12.62 -11.20
CA LEU A 328 6.16 11.78 -10.90
C LEU A 328 4.91 12.17 -11.68
N MET A 329 4.73 13.47 -11.91
CA MET A 329 3.67 14.02 -12.76
C MET A 329 4.24 15.14 -13.63
N HIS A 330 3.79 15.21 -14.88
CA HIS A 330 4.23 16.19 -15.86
C HIS A 330 3.05 16.80 -16.62
N SER A 331 3.29 17.94 -17.28
CA SER A 331 2.32 18.54 -18.20
C SER A 331 1.93 17.56 -19.30
N ALA A 332 0.64 17.49 -19.62
CA ALA A 332 0.17 16.68 -20.75
C ALA A 332 0.61 17.26 -22.11
N LEU A 333 0.93 18.55 -22.17
CA LEU A 333 1.34 19.25 -23.39
C LEU A 333 2.85 19.19 -23.62
N ASP A 334 3.64 19.02 -22.55
CA ASP A 334 5.10 18.94 -22.61
C ASP A 334 5.62 18.11 -21.44
N THR A 335 6.09 16.89 -21.74
CA THR A 335 6.56 15.96 -20.72
C THR A 335 7.84 16.40 -20.00
N SER A 336 8.54 17.42 -20.51
CA SER A 336 9.70 18.03 -19.84
C SER A 336 9.31 18.95 -18.69
N ILE A 337 8.04 19.40 -18.64
CA ILE A 337 7.53 20.27 -17.59
C ILE A 337 6.99 19.41 -16.44
N ALA A 338 7.79 19.23 -15.40
CA ALA A 338 7.40 18.51 -14.19
C ALA A 338 6.52 19.36 -13.27
N VAL A 339 5.40 18.82 -12.79
CA VAL A 339 4.55 19.47 -11.77
C VAL A 339 4.69 18.83 -10.39
N LEU A 340 5.15 17.58 -10.35
CA LEU A 340 5.48 16.87 -9.13
C LEU A 340 6.72 16.02 -9.35
N THR A 341 7.65 16.10 -8.42
CA THR A 341 8.92 15.41 -8.46
C THR A 341 9.28 14.83 -7.11
N GLU A 342 10.14 13.83 -7.09
CA GLU A 342 10.72 13.28 -5.86
C GLU A 342 12.26 13.23 -5.93
N LYS A 343 12.88 13.42 -4.76
CA LYS A 343 14.31 13.17 -4.55
C LYS A 343 14.49 12.24 -3.37
N LYS A 344 15.32 11.22 -3.55
CA LYS A 344 15.86 10.43 -2.44
C LYS A 344 17.13 11.12 -1.97
N LEU A 345 17.11 11.60 -0.73
CA LEU A 345 18.21 12.32 -0.10
C LEU A 345 18.51 11.67 1.25
N GLY A 346 19.77 11.74 1.69
CA GLY A 346 20.26 11.03 2.88
C GLY A 346 20.69 9.58 2.61
N SER A 347 21.35 8.98 3.60
CA SER A 347 21.69 7.55 3.58
C SER A 347 20.46 6.74 4.00
N TRP A 348 19.81 6.12 3.03
CA TRP A 348 18.78 5.10 3.25
C TRP A 348 19.41 3.72 3.36
#